data_AF-A0AAN9U7N7-F1
#
_entry.id   AF-A0AAN9U7N7-F1
#
_cell.length_a   1.000
_cell.length_b   1.000
_cell.length_c   1.000
_cell.angle_alpha   90.00
_cell.angle_beta   90.00
_cell.angle_gamma   90.00
#
_symmetry.space_group_name_H-M   'P 1'
#
loop_
_entity.id
_entity.type
_entity.pdbx_description
1 polymer ?
#
loop_
_entity_poly.entity_id
_entity_poly.type
_entity_poly.pdbx_seq_one_letter_code
_entity_poly.pdbx_strand_id
1 'polypeptide(L)'
;MFDDLTSWHVANLVGLALFIVVALRRRYTATSDSFIERDKNENAKGAPSTFPHVFPLLGSLPISYLWGPRDFVLNRTNFFQTAHPVRVRILTQEFYAVSGPDNVKALFKNSWVCTSIPFVKFALGYAFGLPAKALSLYDKDDSGSGQVPHPDSTVEARNRIDYRVHLSLSRFLEGKGLLPFWNRFADNVTQQLHGLHDDIGSDWDQRDDLMKFVGDEATVSIINALCGPYLLELNPHFLQDYWSFDRNLQTYLQGIPWFLAPKAYAARKRVLDAVKLWQQHARDHFDDSAIGADGDDPFWGSSVFRERQDMFLEMDGFDYDAIASADFGAIWA
;
A
#
# COMPACT_ATOMS: atom_id res chain seq x y z
N MET A 1 36.06 -39.06 -32.01
CA MET A 1 36.94 -38.00 -31.46
C MET A 1 36.20 -36.70 -31.12
N PHE A 2 34.88 -36.60 -31.33
CA PHE A 2 34.06 -35.45 -30.87
C PHE A 2 33.20 -35.77 -29.62
N ASP A 3 32.98 -37.05 -29.28
CA ASP A 3 32.18 -37.46 -28.10
C ASP A 3 32.95 -37.41 -26.75
N ASP A 4 34.28 -37.47 -26.77
CA ASP A 4 35.08 -37.42 -25.53
C ASP A 4 35.26 -36.00 -24.98
N LEU A 5 35.19 -34.98 -25.86
CA LEU A 5 35.26 -33.57 -25.45
C LEU A 5 33.95 -33.13 -24.79
N THR A 6 32.80 -33.57 -25.32
CA THR A 6 31.49 -33.23 -24.75
C THR A 6 31.26 -33.89 -23.39
N SER A 7 31.68 -35.15 -23.20
CA SER A 7 31.56 -35.85 -21.92
C SER A 7 32.44 -35.24 -20.82
N TRP A 8 33.65 -34.78 -21.15
CA TRP A 8 34.56 -34.12 -20.22
C TRP A 8 34.04 -32.73 -19.79
N HIS A 9 33.47 -31.96 -20.71
CA HIS A 9 32.82 -30.69 -20.37
C HIS A 9 31.58 -30.90 -19.50
N VAL A 10 30.77 -31.93 -19.76
CA VAL A 10 29.61 -32.27 -18.92
C VAL A 10 30.04 -32.73 -17.52
N ALA A 11 31.06 -33.58 -17.41
CA ALA A 11 31.58 -34.03 -16.11
C ALA A 11 32.15 -32.87 -15.27
N ASN A 12 32.87 -31.93 -15.90
CA ASN A 12 33.38 -30.73 -15.23
C ASN A 12 32.25 -29.80 -14.77
N LEU A 13 31.19 -29.66 -15.57
CA LEU A 13 30.00 -28.89 -15.19
C LEU A 13 29.26 -29.55 -14.01
N VAL A 14 29.12 -30.87 -14.00
CA VAL A 14 28.53 -31.63 -12.89
C VAL A 14 29.38 -31.50 -11.62
N GLY A 15 30.71 -31.62 -11.75
CA GLY A 15 31.64 -31.45 -10.62
C GLY A 15 31.58 -30.03 -10.04
N LEU A 16 31.54 -29.00 -10.88
CA LEU A 16 31.37 -27.62 -10.47
C LEU A 16 30.01 -27.39 -9.78
N ALA A 17 28.92 -27.93 -10.33
CA ALA A 17 27.59 -27.83 -9.73
C ALA A 17 27.54 -28.48 -8.34
N LEU A 18 28.12 -29.67 -8.18
CA LEU A 18 28.20 -30.35 -6.87
C LEU A 18 29.02 -29.56 -5.87
N PHE A 19 30.16 -28.99 -6.30
CA PHE A 19 30.98 -28.13 -5.45
C PHE A 19 30.20 -26.91 -4.97
N ILE A 20 29.48 -26.23 -5.87
CA ILE A 20 28.62 -25.09 -5.54
C ILE A 20 27.54 -25.49 -4.55
N VAL A 21 26.84 -26.61 -4.77
CA VAL A 21 25.78 -27.09 -3.85
C VAL A 21 26.35 -27.38 -2.46
N VAL A 22 27.50 -28.04 -2.36
CA VAL A 22 28.15 -28.34 -1.08
C VAL A 22 28.60 -27.05 -0.38
N ALA A 23 29.18 -26.10 -1.12
CA ALA A 23 29.60 -24.81 -0.58
C ALA A 23 28.42 -23.99 -0.06
N LEU A 24 27.32 -23.91 -0.82
CA LEU A 24 26.09 -23.23 -0.41
C LEU A 24 25.45 -23.90 0.81
N ARG A 25 25.38 -25.22 0.84
CA ARG A 25 24.86 -25.98 1.99
C ARG A 25 25.69 -25.74 3.24
N ARG A 26 27.03 -25.82 3.14
CA ARG A 26 27.94 -25.55 4.26
C ARG A 26 27.82 -24.13 4.79
N ARG A 27 27.71 -23.14 3.90
CA ARG A 27 27.46 -21.76 4.28
C ARG A 27 26.12 -21.62 5.00
N TYR A 28 25.06 -22.20 4.44
CA TYR A 28 23.72 -22.15 5.03
C TYR A 28 23.70 -22.75 6.43
N THR A 29 24.28 -23.94 6.63
CA THR A 29 24.36 -24.57 7.95
C THR A 29 25.13 -23.69 8.93
N ALA A 30 26.30 -23.19 8.56
CA ALA A 30 27.08 -22.30 9.43
C ALA A 30 26.31 -21.03 9.81
N THR A 31 25.61 -20.39 8.85
CA THR A 31 24.78 -19.22 9.16
C THR A 31 23.58 -19.56 10.03
N SER A 32 22.95 -20.72 9.80
CA SER A 32 21.81 -21.18 10.59
C SER A 32 22.19 -21.48 12.03
N ASP A 33 23.32 -22.16 12.24
CA ASP A 33 23.81 -22.50 13.57
C ASP A 33 24.14 -21.22 14.36
N SER A 34 24.86 -20.28 13.72
CA SER A 34 25.17 -18.98 14.34
C SER A 34 23.92 -18.15 14.66
N PHE A 35 22.89 -18.25 13.83
CA PHE A 35 21.61 -17.57 14.03
C PHE A 35 20.88 -18.17 15.24
N ILE A 36 20.77 -19.49 15.33
CA ILE A 36 20.10 -20.20 16.44
C ILE A 36 20.83 -19.94 17.76
N GLU A 37 22.16 -19.94 17.77
CA GLU A 37 22.94 -19.64 18.98
C GLU A 37 22.67 -18.22 19.49
N ARG A 38 22.60 -17.25 18.57
CA ARG A 38 22.34 -15.85 18.91
C ARG A 38 20.90 -15.60 19.34
N ASP A 39 19.94 -16.26 18.71
CA ASP A 39 18.51 -16.16 19.07
C ASP A 39 18.24 -16.72 20.47
N LYS A 40 19.00 -17.72 20.92
CA LYS A 40 18.95 -18.21 22.32
C LYS A 40 19.55 -17.25 23.35
N ASN A 41 20.33 -16.26 22.91
CA ASN A 41 21.00 -15.32 23.82
C ASN A 41 20.19 -14.04 23.96
N GLU A 42 19.30 -14.02 24.96
CA GLU A 42 18.41 -12.87 25.26
C GLU A 42 19.15 -11.55 25.50
N ASN A 43 20.45 -11.60 25.86
CA ASN A 43 21.28 -10.43 26.13
C ASN A 43 22.19 -10.01 24.97
N ALA A 44 22.02 -10.58 23.78
CA ALA A 44 22.86 -10.27 22.62
C ALA A 44 22.70 -8.80 22.20
N LYS A 45 23.67 -7.95 22.57
CA LYS A 45 23.73 -6.54 22.13
C LYS A 45 24.28 -6.43 20.70
N GLY A 46 23.83 -5.41 19.97
CA GLY A 46 24.31 -5.08 18.63
C GLY A 46 23.23 -5.26 17.55
N ALA A 47 23.65 -5.20 16.28
CA ALA A 47 22.71 -5.26 15.17
C ALA A 47 21.97 -6.62 15.10
N PRO A 48 20.70 -6.65 14.65
CA PRO A 48 19.95 -7.88 14.40
C PRO A 48 20.71 -8.87 13.51
N SER A 49 20.65 -10.15 13.88
CA SER A 49 21.17 -11.26 13.08
C SER A 49 20.48 -11.33 11.74
N THR A 50 21.19 -11.75 10.69
CA THR A 50 20.58 -11.99 9.39
C THR A 50 19.90 -13.36 9.37
N PHE A 51 18.65 -13.41 8.89
CA PHE A 51 17.93 -14.65 8.72
C PHE A 51 18.68 -15.57 7.74
N PRO A 52 18.84 -16.86 8.07
CA PRO A 52 19.57 -17.80 7.22
C PRO A 52 18.98 -17.87 5.81
N HIS A 53 19.85 -17.90 4.80
CA HIS A 53 19.47 -18.04 3.40
C HIS A 53 20.50 -18.81 2.62
N VAL A 54 20.03 -19.59 1.64
CA VAL A 54 20.89 -20.46 0.84
C VAL A 54 21.66 -19.66 -0.20
N PHE A 55 20.99 -18.76 -0.92
CA PHE A 55 21.57 -18.05 -2.05
C PHE A 55 21.97 -16.62 -1.68
N PRO A 56 23.26 -16.26 -1.73
CA PRO A 56 23.74 -14.95 -1.27
C PRO A 56 23.16 -13.75 -2.03
N LEU A 57 22.86 -13.92 -3.32
CA LEU A 57 22.31 -12.87 -4.18
C LEU A 57 20.78 -12.73 -4.07
N LEU A 58 20.09 -13.84 -3.79
CA LEU A 58 18.63 -13.85 -3.67
C LEU A 58 18.19 -13.53 -2.23
N GLY A 59 19.04 -13.83 -1.24
CA GLY A 59 18.69 -13.73 0.16
C GLY A 59 17.60 -14.73 0.54
N SER A 60 16.78 -14.36 1.51
CA SER A 60 15.62 -15.11 2.01
C SER A 60 14.39 -14.88 1.13
N LEU A 61 14.58 -14.92 -0.19
CA LEU A 61 13.56 -14.61 -1.19
C LEU A 61 12.32 -15.48 -0.93
N PRO A 62 11.16 -14.89 -0.60
CA PRO A 62 10.03 -15.63 -0.04
C PRO A 62 9.21 -16.26 -1.16
N ILE A 63 9.79 -17.21 -1.88
CA ILE A 63 9.17 -17.86 -3.05
C ILE A 63 7.78 -18.40 -2.65
N SER A 64 7.68 -19.11 -1.53
CA SER A 64 6.40 -19.63 -1.02
C SER A 64 5.34 -18.56 -0.67
N TYR A 65 5.72 -17.32 -0.40
CA TYR A 65 4.77 -16.22 -0.20
C TYR A 65 3.94 -15.93 -1.46
N LEU A 66 4.46 -16.21 -2.65
CA LEU A 66 3.73 -16.02 -3.91
C LEU A 66 2.55 -16.98 -4.07
N TRP A 67 2.66 -18.21 -3.54
CA TRP A 67 1.61 -19.23 -3.65
C TRP A 67 0.72 -19.33 -2.42
N GLY A 68 1.23 -18.97 -1.25
CA GLY A 68 0.51 -19.11 0.02
C GLY A 68 1.01 -18.09 1.05
N PRO A 69 0.63 -16.81 0.94
CA PRO A 69 1.16 -15.76 1.82
C PRO A 69 0.79 -16.00 3.29
N ARG A 70 -0.42 -16.50 3.57
CA ARG A 70 -0.85 -16.88 4.92
C ARG A 70 0.03 -18.00 5.50
N ASP A 71 0.21 -19.08 4.76
CA ASP A 71 0.98 -20.23 5.22
C ASP A 71 2.46 -19.89 5.36
N PHE A 72 2.98 -19.01 4.49
CA PHE A 72 4.31 -18.44 4.61
C PHE A 72 4.49 -17.73 5.96
N VAL A 73 3.61 -16.77 6.28
CA VAL A 73 3.70 -15.96 7.51
C VAL A 73 3.51 -16.81 8.78
N LEU A 74 2.58 -17.77 8.75
CA LEU A 74 2.26 -18.63 9.89
C LEU A 74 3.23 -19.81 10.07
N ASN A 75 4.14 -20.04 9.13
CA ASN A 75 5.14 -21.08 9.26
C ASN A 75 6.06 -20.79 10.46
N ARG A 76 6.12 -21.72 11.42
CA ARG A 76 6.92 -21.60 12.65
C ARG A 76 8.41 -21.38 12.42
N THR A 77 8.93 -21.76 11.26
CA THR A 77 10.33 -21.55 10.89
C THR A 77 10.56 -20.24 10.12
N ASN A 78 9.52 -19.43 9.91
CA ASN A 78 9.63 -18.15 9.23
C ASN A 78 10.28 -17.08 10.12
N PHE A 79 10.96 -16.12 9.50
CA PHE A 79 11.49 -14.93 10.17
C PHE A 79 10.44 -14.07 10.88
N PHE A 80 9.14 -14.19 10.54
CA PHE A 80 8.07 -13.53 11.30
C PHE A 80 7.82 -14.14 12.68
N GLN A 81 8.26 -15.38 12.89
CA GLN A 81 8.03 -16.15 14.12
C GLN A 81 9.24 -16.11 15.07
N THR A 82 10.24 -15.26 14.81
CA THR A 82 11.41 -15.11 15.68
C THR A 82 11.06 -14.28 16.92
N ALA A 83 11.64 -14.62 18.07
CA ALA A 83 11.39 -13.90 19.32
C ALA A 83 12.07 -12.51 19.32
N HIS A 84 13.21 -12.41 18.63
CA HIS A 84 14.00 -11.19 18.52
C HIS A 84 13.90 -10.57 17.11
N PRO A 85 14.13 -9.24 16.98
CA PRO A 85 14.22 -8.61 15.68
C PRO A 85 15.26 -9.29 14.80
N VAL A 86 14.91 -9.55 13.55
CA VAL A 86 15.76 -10.25 12.59
C VAL A 86 15.89 -9.43 11.31
N ARG A 87 17.11 -9.41 10.75
CA ARG A 87 17.37 -8.79 9.45
C ARG A 87 17.10 -9.79 8.34
N VAL A 88 16.24 -9.45 7.41
CA VAL A 88 15.89 -10.24 6.24
C VAL A 88 16.49 -9.58 5.01
N ARG A 89 17.21 -10.34 4.19
CA ARG A 89 17.72 -9.86 2.90
C ARG A 89 16.84 -10.42 1.80
N ILE A 90 16.33 -9.56 0.93
CA ILE A 90 15.55 -9.95 -0.25
C ILE A 90 16.19 -9.22 -1.43
N LEU A 91 16.84 -9.97 -2.33
CA LEU A 91 17.63 -9.39 -3.42
C LEU A 91 18.66 -8.37 -2.90
N THR A 92 18.60 -7.13 -3.37
CA THR A 92 19.47 -6.01 -2.97
C THR A 92 18.91 -5.21 -1.79
N GLN A 93 17.74 -5.57 -1.26
CA GLN A 93 17.09 -4.85 -0.17
C GLN A 93 17.24 -5.59 1.17
N GLU A 94 17.28 -4.80 2.23
CA GLU A 94 17.30 -5.29 3.61
C GLU A 94 16.02 -4.83 4.31
N PHE A 95 15.40 -5.74 5.05
CA PHE A 95 14.22 -5.50 5.87
C PHE A 95 14.49 -5.99 7.29
N TYR A 96 13.78 -5.44 8.25
CA TYR A 96 13.84 -5.91 9.63
C TYR A 96 12.46 -6.42 10.01
N ALA A 97 12.34 -7.72 10.30
CA ALA A 97 11.14 -8.27 10.90
C ALA A 97 11.24 -8.09 12.42
N VAL A 98 10.30 -7.31 12.97
CA VAL A 98 10.24 -6.98 14.40
C VAL A 98 8.99 -7.65 14.96
N SER A 99 9.19 -8.62 15.85
CA SER A 99 8.12 -9.40 16.47
C SER A 99 8.20 -9.28 18.00
N GLY A 100 7.09 -9.57 18.67
CA GLY A 100 6.98 -9.52 20.13
C GLY A 100 6.52 -8.15 20.67
N PRO A 101 5.67 -8.14 21.72
CA PRO A 101 5.00 -6.93 22.18
C PRO A 101 5.96 -5.83 22.63
N ASP A 102 7.05 -6.18 23.32
CA ASP A 102 8.01 -5.17 23.83
C ASP A 102 8.83 -4.53 22.71
N ASN A 103 9.25 -5.31 21.71
CA ASN A 103 9.99 -4.80 20.55
C ASN A 103 9.11 -3.88 19.71
N VAL A 104 7.87 -4.31 19.46
CA VAL A 104 6.87 -3.51 18.72
C VAL A 104 6.57 -2.21 19.47
N LYS A 105 6.36 -2.28 20.80
CA LYS A 105 6.17 -1.09 21.64
C LYS A 105 7.38 -0.16 21.61
N ALA A 106 8.59 -0.69 21.64
CA ALA A 106 9.81 0.11 21.54
C ALA A 106 9.94 0.80 20.17
N LEU A 107 9.60 0.11 19.08
CA LEU A 107 9.56 0.67 17.73
C LEU A 107 8.56 1.83 17.65
N PHE A 108 7.32 1.63 18.11
CA PHE A 108 6.29 2.68 18.10
C PHE A 108 6.65 3.89 18.95
N LYS A 109 7.31 3.70 20.11
CA LYS A 109 7.81 4.82 20.94
C LYS A 109 8.89 5.65 20.24
N ASN A 110 9.56 5.08 19.24
CA ASN A 110 10.60 5.73 18.45
C ASN A 110 10.14 5.95 17.00
N SER A 111 8.83 6.04 16.74
CA SER A 111 8.29 6.19 15.38
C SER A 111 8.77 7.44 14.66
N TRP A 112 9.25 8.46 15.39
CA TRP A 112 9.81 9.69 14.81
C TRP A 112 11.06 9.47 13.93
N VAL A 113 11.76 8.34 14.06
CA VAL A 113 12.85 7.95 13.14
C VAL A 113 12.39 7.11 11.95
N CYS A 114 11.10 6.80 11.87
CA CYS A 114 10.50 6.00 10.81
C CYS A 114 9.78 6.91 9.80
N THR A 115 9.80 6.53 8.53
CA THR A 115 8.99 7.16 7.48
C THR A 115 8.21 6.10 6.72
N SER A 116 6.97 6.43 6.34
CA SER A 116 6.12 5.59 5.49
C SER A 116 6.36 5.87 3.99
N ILE A 117 7.15 6.88 3.63
CA ILE A 117 7.34 7.35 2.25
C ILE A 117 7.73 6.24 1.27
N PRO A 118 8.69 5.35 1.57
CA PRO A 118 9.03 4.25 0.65
C PRO A 118 7.84 3.32 0.38
N PHE A 119 7.02 3.05 1.40
CA PHE A 119 5.82 2.22 1.27
C PHE A 119 4.71 2.94 0.48
N VAL A 120 4.46 4.22 0.77
CA VAL A 120 3.48 5.04 0.05
C VAL A 120 3.85 5.14 -1.43
N LYS A 121 5.11 5.45 -1.74
CA LYS A 121 5.63 5.47 -3.12
C LYS A 121 5.40 4.13 -3.82
N PHE A 122 5.73 3.03 -3.14
CA PHE A 122 5.54 1.68 -3.66
C PHE A 122 4.07 1.41 -4.00
N ALA A 123 3.15 1.66 -3.06
CA ALA A 123 1.72 1.47 -3.28
C ALA A 123 1.18 2.36 -4.40
N LEU A 124 1.50 3.65 -4.40
CA LEU A 124 1.04 4.60 -5.42
C LEU A 124 1.54 4.25 -6.82
N GLY A 125 2.79 3.81 -6.96
CA GLY A 125 3.33 3.42 -8.26
C GLY A 125 2.76 2.11 -8.78
N TYR A 126 2.74 1.07 -7.94
CA TYR A 126 2.32 -0.27 -8.37
C TYR A 126 0.80 -0.43 -8.41
N ALA A 127 0.07 -0.01 -7.38
CA ALA A 127 -1.37 -0.21 -7.26
C ALA A 127 -2.19 0.94 -7.85
N PHE A 128 -1.85 2.21 -7.59
CA PHE A 128 -2.76 3.34 -7.89
C PHE A 128 -2.47 4.13 -9.17
N GLY A 129 -1.27 3.97 -9.74
CA GLY A 129 -0.99 4.45 -11.11
C GLY A 129 -0.26 5.77 -11.17
N LEU A 130 0.35 6.19 -10.06
CA LEU A 130 1.05 7.45 -9.99
C LEU A 130 2.15 7.51 -11.07
N PRO A 131 2.16 8.52 -11.95
CA PRO A 131 3.17 8.64 -13.00
C PRO A 131 4.60 8.76 -12.45
N ALA A 132 5.58 8.26 -13.20
CA ALA A 132 6.99 8.28 -12.81
C ALA A 132 7.52 9.69 -12.48
N LYS A 133 7.00 10.72 -13.17
CA LYS A 133 7.35 12.12 -12.93
C LYS A 133 7.02 12.55 -11.49
N ALA A 134 5.79 12.28 -11.04
CA ALA A 134 5.34 12.55 -9.67
C ALA A 134 5.98 11.61 -8.63
N LEU A 135 6.13 10.31 -8.96
CA LEU A 135 6.82 9.35 -8.10
C LEU A 135 8.26 9.78 -7.74
N SER A 136 8.95 10.47 -8.65
CA SER A 136 10.31 10.94 -8.42
C SER A 136 10.42 11.96 -7.27
N LEU A 137 9.33 12.62 -6.90
CA LEU A 137 9.30 13.56 -5.77
C LEU A 137 9.48 12.82 -4.43
N TYR A 138 8.88 11.63 -4.29
CA TYR A 138 9.04 10.80 -3.09
C TYR A 138 10.48 10.33 -2.87
N ASP A 139 11.28 10.19 -3.93
CA ASP A 139 12.72 9.86 -3.80
C ASP A 139 13.57 11.05 -3.39
N LYS A 140 13.08 12.27 -3.65
CA LYS A 140 13.80 13.52 -3.41
C LYS A 140 13.45 14.13 -2.06
N ASP A 141 12.36 13.72 -1.44
CA ASP A 141 11.94 14.24 -0.14
C ASP A 141 12.64 13.49 1.00
N ASP A 142 13.65 14.13 1.58
CA ASP A 142 14.33 13.71 2.81
C ASP A 142 13.96 14.58 4.02
N SER A 143 12.95 15.46 3.88
CA SER A 143 12.61 16.47 4.88
C SER A 143 11.80 15.94 6.05
N GLY A 144 11.16 14.77 5.88
CA GLY A 144 10.32 14.11 6.88
C GLY A 144 8.93 14.72 7.06
N SER A 145 8.07 14.00 7.80
CA SER A 145 6.65 14.35 8.02
C SER A 145 6.40 15.39 9.11
N GLY A 146 7.44 15.87 9.80
CA GLY A 146 7.34 16.87 10.86
C GLY A 146 7.17 18.30 10.35
N GLN A 147 6.63 19.20 11.17
CA GLN A 147 6.53 20.63 10.81
C GLN A 147 7.90 21.24 10.48
N VAL A 148 8.90 20.94 11.31
CA VAL A 148 10.30 21.34 11.08
C VAL A 148 10.96 20.26 10.22
N PRO A 149 11.56 20.62 9.07
CA PRO A 149 12.27 19.66 8.24
C PRO A 149 13.50 19.11 8.97
N HIS A 150 13.98 17.94 8.54
CA HIS A 150 15.27 17.42 9.01
C HIS A 150 16.40 18.44 8.80
N PRO A 151 17.36 18.58 9.74
CA PRO A 151 18.35 19.67 9.73
C PRO A 151 19.16 19.81 8.44
N ASP A 152 19.43 18.70 7.74
CA ASP A 152 20.26 18.66 6.53
C ASP A 152 19.44 18.68 5.22
N SER A 153 18.10 18.69 5.32
CA SER A 153 17.22 18.68 4.15
C SER A 153 17.21 20.04 3.46
N THR A 154 17.31 20.03 2.14
CA THR A 154 17.24 21.24 1.28
C THR A 154 15.98 21.28 0.42
N VAL A 155 15.02 20.40 0.70
CA VAL A 155 13.76 20.28 -0.04
C VAL A 155 12.94 21.55 0.13
N GLU A 156 12.51 22.16 -0.98
CA GLU A 156 11.64 23.33 -0.98
C GLU A 156 10.32 23.04 -0.26
N ALA A 157 9.79 24.03 0.48
CA ALA A 157 8.59 23.86 1.31
C ALA A 157 7.38 23.27 0.55
N ARG A 158 7.18 23.68 -0.72
CA ARG A 158 6.10 23.15 -1.57
C ARG A 158 6.24 21.67 -1.91
N ASN A 159 7.48 21.17 -1.96
CA ASN A 159 7.88 19.82 -2.38
C ASN A 159 8.10 18.85 -1.21
N ARG A 160 7.86 19.28 0.04
CA ARG A 160 7.88 18.43 1.23
C ARG A 160 6.65 17.52 1.29
N ILE A 161 6.58 16.55 0.38
CA ILE A 161 5.42 15.71 0.15
C ILE A 161 5.04 14.87 1.38
N ASP A 162 6.01 14.38 2.16
CA ASP A 162 5.75 13.63 3.39
C ASP A 162 4.99 14.49 4.39
N TYR A 163 5.51 15.70 4.67
CA TYR A 163 4.87 16.65 5.56
C TYR A 163 3.50 17.11 5.05
N ARG A 164 3.38 17.51 3.78
CA ARG A 164 2.15 18.10 3.26
C ARG A 164 1.01 17.08 3.18
N VAL A 165 1.31 15.84 2.76
CA VAL A 165 0.31 14.76 2.74
C VAL A 165 -0.07 14.34 4.15
N HIS A 166 0.89 14.20 5.07
CA HIS A 166 0.61 13.89 6.47
C HIS A 166 -0.27 14.96 7.12
N LEU A 167 0.06 16.24 6.93
CA LEU A 167 -0.71 17.36 7.45
C LEU A 167 -2.13 17.42 6.88
N SER A 168 -2.29 17.21 5.57
CA SER A 168 -3.59 17.17 4.91
C SER A 168 -4.48 16.06 5.50
N LEU A 169 -3.93 14.84 5.64
CA LEU A 169 -4.67 13.70 6.18
C LEU A 169 -4.97 13.86 7.68
N SER A 170 -4.01 14.32 8.49
CA SER A 170 -4.26 14.55 9.92
C SER A 170 -5.31 15.65 10.14
N ARG A 171 -5.32 16.71 9.35
CA ARG A 171 -6.37 17.74 9.43
C ARG A 171 -7.75 17.17 9.11
N PHE A 172 -7.84 16.27 8.13
CA PHE A 172 -9.10 15.65 7.72
C PHE A 172 -9.57 14.56 8.70
N LEU A 173 -8.67 13.70 9.18
CA LEU A 173 -9.02 12.50 9.94
C LEU A 173 -9.02 12.68 11.46
N GLU A 174 -8.59 13.84 11.97
CA GLU A 174 -8.47 14.09 13.40
C GLU A 174 -9.37 15.22 13.89
N GLY A 175 -9.84 15.07 15.14
CA GLY A 175 -10.55 16.12 15.87
C GLY A 175 -11.77 16.65 15.11
N LYS A 176 -11.78 17.96 14.84
CA LYS A 176 -12.92 18.63 14.21
C LYS A 176 -13.02 18.37 12.70
N GLY A 177 -11.92 18.02 12.03
CA GLY A 177 -11.96 17.77 10.59
C GLY A 177 -12.68 16.49 10.20
N LEU A 178 -12.72 15.50 11.11
CA LEU A 178 -13.41 14.24 10.87
C LEU A 178 -14.94 14.36 10.93
N LEU A 179 -15.45 15.33 11.72
CA LEU A 179 -16.88 15.42 12.05
C LEU A 179 -17.79 15.59 10.83
N PRO A 180 -17.50 16.47 9.85
CA PRO A 180 -18.34 16.61 8.65
C PRO A 180 -18.47 15.29 7.87
N PHE A 181 -17.34 14.62 7.61
CA PHE A 181 -17.32 13.31 6.96
C PHE A 181 -18.12 12.28 7.75
N TRP A 182 -17.91 12.19 9.06
CA TRP A 182 -18.62 11.23 9.92
C TRP A 182 -20.14 11.43 9.89
N ASN A 183 -20.60 12.69 9.97
CA ASN A 183 -22.02 12.99 9.93
C ASN A 183 -22.63 12.61 8.58
N ARG A 184 -21.99 12.96 7.46
CA ARG A 184 -22.45 12.53 6.13
C ARG A 184 -22.47 11.02 5.98
N PHE A 185 -21.44 10.32 6.47
CA PHE A 185 -21.41 8.87 6.44
C PHE A 185 -22.57 8.27 7.23
N ALA A 186 -22.82 8.76 8.46
CA ALA A 186 -23.93 8.32 9.30
C ALA A 186 -25.28 8.57 8.63
N ASP A 187 -25.47 9.73 8.02
CA ASP A 187 -26.69 10.07 7.29
C ASP A 187 -26.87 9.17 6.05
N ASN A 188 -25.82 9.00 5.25
CA ASN A 188 -25.83 8.17 4.04
C ASN A 188 -26.16 6.71 4.37
N VAL A 189 -25.48 6.11 5.35
CA VAL A 189 -25.73 4.70 5.70
C VAL A 189 -27.12 4.52 6.31
N THR A 190 -27.61 5.51 7.07
CA THR A 190 -28.98 5.49 7.59
C THR A 190 -30.01 5.54 6.46
N GLN A 191 -29.80 6.40 5.46
CA GLN A 191 -30.67 6.49 4.29
C GLN A 191 -30.66 5.20 3.47
N GLN A 192 -29.49 4.61 3.24
CA GLN A 192 -29.37 3.31 2.56
C GLN A 192 -30.13 2.21 3.31
N LEU A 193 -29.97 2.14 4.64
CA LEU A 193 -30.69 1.16 5.46
C LEU A 193 -32.21 1.36 5.44
N HIS A 194 -32.70 2.60 5.44
CA HIS A 194 -34.12 2.88 5.25
C HIS A 194 -34.61 2.46 3.86
N GLY A 195 -33.85 2.77 2.80
CA GLY A 195 -34.19 2.32 1.45
C GLY A 195 -34.25 0.80 1.32
N LEU A 196 -33.27 0.09 1.92
CA LEU A 196 -33.27 -1.36 1.98
C LEU A 196 -34.47 -1.91 2.77
N HIS A 197 -34.84 -1.27 3.88
CA HIS A 197 -36.03 -1.66 4.64
C HIS A 197 -37.30 -1.50 3.82
N ASP A 198 -37.44 -0.38 3.11
CA ASP A 198 -38.58 -0.09 2.25
C ASP A 198 -38.66 -1.07 1.06
N ASP A 199 -37.53 -1.44 0.47
CA ASP A 199 -37.43 -2.39 -0.65
C ASP A 199 -37.73 -3.84 -0.25
N ILE A 200 -37.26 -4.27 0.93
CA ILE A 200 -37.50 -5.62 1.48
C ILE A 200 -38.93 -5.74 2.03
N GLY A 201 -39.45 -4.67 2.61
CA GLY A 201 -40.74 -4.64 3.29
C GLY A 201 -40.71 -5.33 4.65
N SER A 202 -41.83 -5.98 5.03
CA SER A 202 -41.99 -6.63 6.33
C SER A 202 -41.51 -8.07 6.41
N ASP A 203 -41.15 -8.67 5.27
CA ASP A 203 -40.78 -10.09 5.18
C ASP A 203 -39.26 -10.28 5.24
N TRP A 204 -38.82 -11.51 5.54
CA TRP A 204 -37.40 -11.88 5.52
C TRP A 204 -36.92 -12.04 4.09
N ASP A 205 -35.89 -11.30 3.73
CA ASP A 205 -35.16 -11.46 2.47
C ASP A 205 -33.86 -12.24 2.68
N GLN A 206 -33.62 -13.22 1.80
CA GLN A 206 -32.42 -14.05 1.84
C GLN A 206 -31.39 -13.51 0.85
N ARG A 207 -30.19 -13.19 1.36
CA ARG A 207 -29.02 -12.80 0.55
C ARG A 207 -27.96 -13.88 0.59
N ASP A 208 -27.32 -14.14 -0.55
CA ASP A 208 -26.32 -15.20 -0.70
C ASP A 208 -24.98 -14.88 -0.02
N ASP A 209 -24.61 -13.59 0.08
CA ASP A 209 -23.32 -13.14 0.59
C ASP A 209 -23.47 -11.90 1.48
N LEU A 210 -23.37 -12.13 2.80
CA LEU A 210 -23.44 -11.08 3.81
C LEU A 210 -22.30 -10.07 3.68
N MET A 211 -21.09 -10.53 3.35
CA MET A 211 -19.92 -9.66 3.26
C MET A 211 -20.02 -8.74 2.04
N LYS A 212 -20.49 -9.27 0.91
CA LYS A 212 -20.79 -8.46 -0.26
C LYS A 212 -21.90 -7.45 0.05
N PHE A 213 -23.01 -7.90 0.65
CA PHE A 213 -24.15 -7.03 0.95
C PHE A 213 -23.74 -5.86 1.87
N VAL A 214 -23.19 -6.16 3.06
CA VAL A 214 -22.75 -5.12 4.01
C VAL A 214 -21.61 -4.28 3.44
N GLY A 215 -20.69 -4.92 2.72
CA GLY A 215 -19.56 -4.24 2.09
C GLY A 215 -19.99 -3.21 1.04
N ASP A 216 -20.96 -3.57 0.19
CA ASP A 216 -21.47 -2.67 -0.85
C ASP A 216 -22.18 -1.45 -0.24
N GLU A 217 -23.08 -1.65 0.72
CA GLU A 217 -23.82 -0.57 1.40
C GLU A 217 -22.89 0.40 2.14
N ALA A 218 -21.91 -0.15 2.87
CA ALA A 218 -20.92 0.64 3.57
C ALA A 218 -20.04 1.42 2.60
N THR A 219 -19.58 0.79 1.52
CA THR A 219 -18.68 1.40 0.53
C THR A 219 -19.37 2.54 -0.22
N VAL A 220 -20.62 2.37 -0.64
CA VAL A 220 -21.41 3.43 -1.26
C VAL A 220 -21.57 4.62 -0.31
N SER A 221 -21.89 4.35 0.96
CA SER A 221 -22.07 5.40 1.97
C SER A 221 -20.77 6.17 2.25
N ILE A 222 -19.63 5.47 2.33
CA ILE A 222 -18.29 6.06 2.50
C ILE A 222 -17.92 6.91 1.29
N ILE A 223 -18.07 6.39 0.07
CA ILE A 223 -17.72 7.11 -1.15
C ILE A 223 -18.53 8.39 -1.26
N ASN A 224 -19.84 8.34 -1.05
CA ASN A 224 -20.67 9.54 -1.09
C ASN A 224 -20.32 10.54 0.01
N ALA A 225 -19.93 10.08 1.20
CA ALA A 225 -19.49 10.95 2.28
C ALA A 225 -18.14 11.61 1.98
N LEU A 226 -17.24 10.90 1.32
CA LEU A 226 -15.91 11.37 0.92
C LEU A 226 -15.96 12.31 -0.28
N CYS A 227 -16.59 11.88 -1.38
CA CYS A 227 -16.45 12.46 -2.72
C CYS A 227 -17.69 13.24 -3.18
N GLY A 228 -18.77 13.24 -2.37
CA GLY A 228 -20.07 13.68 -2.83
C GLY A 228 -20.74 12.66 -3.75
N PRO A 229 -21.94 12.95 -4.26
CA PRO A 229 -22.73 12.01 -5.06
C PRO A 229 -22.13 11.73 -6.45
N TYR A 230 -21.42 12.69 -7.03
CA TYR A 230 -21.09 12.66 -8.45
C TYR A 230 -20.09 11.58 -8.85
N LEU A 231 -19.23 11.09 -7.95
CA LEU A 231 -18.33 9.98 -8.29
C LEU A 231 -19.13 8.72 -8.68
N LEU A 232 -20.20 8.41 -7.95
CA LEU A 232 -21.05 7.24 -8.25
C LEU A 232 -22.08 7.54 -9.35
N GLU A 233 -22.66 8.74 -9.38
CA GLU A 233 -23.63 9.11 -10.43
C GLU A 233 -23.01 9.11 -11.83
N LEU A 234 -21.79 9.64 -11.96
CA LEU A 234 -21.07 9.67 -13.24
C LEU A 234 -20.51 8.30 -13.63
N ASN A 235 -20.35 7.39 -12.66
CA ASN A 235 -19.73 6.09 -12.85
C ASN A 235 -20.58 4.96 -12.24
N PRO A 236 -21.70 4.55 -12.88
CA PRO A 236 -22.61 3.55 -12.31
C PRO A 236 -21.98 2.17 -12.02
N HIS A 237 -20.86 1.85 -12.67
CA HIS A 237 -20.11 0.60 -12.46
C HIS A 237 -18.95 0.74 -11.45
N PHE A 238 -18.77 1.91 -10.84
CA PHE A 238 -17.63 2.21 -9.97
C PHE A 238 -17.48 1.19 -8.85
N LEU A 239 -18.57 0.85 -8.14
CA LEU A 239 -18.52 -0.07 -7.01
C LEU A 239 -18.01 -1.47 -7.42
N GLN A 240 -18.48 -1.98 -8.55
CA GLN A 240 -18.04 -3.28 -9.08
C GLN A 240 -16.55 -3.24 -9.47
N ASP A 241 -16.12 -2.15 -10.12
CA ASP A 241 -14.74 -1.96 -10.53
C ASP A 241 -13.80 -1.73 -9.34
N TYR A 242 -14.26 -1.01 -8.32
CA TYR A 242 -13.57 -0.79 -7.04
C TYR A 242 -13.29 -2.11 -6.35
N TRP A 243 -14.31 -2.94 -6.15
CA TRP A 243 -14.12 -4.27 -5.56
C TRP A 243 -13.32 -5.22 -6.44
N SER A 244 -13.42 -5.08 -7.77
CA SER A 244 -12.56 -5.85 -8.68
C SER A 244 -11.10 -5.41 -8.58
N PHE A 245 -10.84 -4.12 -8.37
CA PHE A 245 -9.50 -3.61 -8.10
C PHE A 245 -8.99 -4.13 -6.75
N ASP A 246 -9.77 -3.98 -5.68
CA ASP A 246 -9.41 -4.36 -4.30
C ASP A 246 -9.02 -5.84 -4.19
N ARG A 247 -9.84 -6.74 -4.75
CA ARG A 247 -9.54 -8.19 -4.78
C ARG A 247 -8.25 -8.54 -5.53
N ASN A 248 -7.77 -7.65 -6.40
CA ASN A 248 -6.52 -7.83 -7.15
C ASN A 248 -5.36 -7.01 -6.56
N LEU A 249 -5.52 -6.37 -5.39
CA LEU A 249 -4.48 -5.52 -4.80
C LEU A 249 -3.14 -6.24 -4.66
N GLN A 250 -3.19 -7.49 -4.18
CA GLN A 250 -2.02 -8.34 -4.05
C GLN A 250 -1.29 -8.54 -5.39
N THR A 251 -2.02 -8.66 -6.51
CA THR A 251 -1.43 -8.79 -7.85
C THR A 251 -0.60 -7.57 -8.23
N TYR A 252 -1.09 -6.36 -7.91
CA TYR A 252 -0.34 -5.14 -8.20
C TYR A 252 0.87 -5.00 -7.29
N LEU A 253 0.71 -5.22 -5.98
CA LEU A 253 1.80 -5.09 -5.00
C LEU A 253 2.87 -6.16 -5.19
N GLN A 254 2.55 -7.34 -5.75
CA GLN A 254 3.55 -8.32 -6.16
C GLN A 254 4.32 -7.90 -7.44
N GLY A 255 3.93 -6.80 -8.10
CA GLY A 255 4.55 -6.34 -9.33
C GLY A 255 4.27 -7.24 -10.53
N ILE A 256 3.17 -8.01 -10.52
CA ILE A 256 2.81 -8.89 -11.64
C ILE A 256 2.60 -8.04 -12.90
N PRO A 257 3.32 -8.28 -14.01
CA PRO A 257 3.19 -7.48 -15.22
C PRO A 257 1.78 -7.47 -15.81
N TRP A 258 1.38 -6.35 -16.42
CA TRP A 258 0.04 -6.15 -16.97
C TRP A 258 -0.40 -7.21 -17.98
N PHE A 259 0.53 -7.76 -18.76
CA PHE A 259 0.22 -8.80 -19.75
C PHE A 259 -0.04 -10.18 -19.13
N LEU A 260 0.38 -10.42 -17.88
CA LEU A 260 0.06 -11.64 -17.12
C LEU A 260 -1.25 -11.52 -16.32
N ALA A 261 -1.67 -10.29 -16.02
CA ALA A 261 -2.90 -10.00 -15.27
C ALA A 261 -3.78 -8.93 -15.95
N PRO A 262 -4.14 -9.09 -17.24
CA PRO A 262 -4.80 -8.03 -18.01
C PRO A 262 -6.14 -7.58 -17.42
N LYS A 263 -6.89 -8.51 -16.82
CA LYS A 263 -8.19 -8.20 -16.18
C LYS A 263 -8.02 -7.31 -14.93
N ALA A 264 -7.00 -7.56 -14.12
CA ALA A 264 -6.69 -6.73 -12.96
C ALA A 264 -6.36 -5.30 -13.41
N TYR A 265 -5.41 -5.16 -14.34
CA TYR A 265 -5.01 -3.84 -14.85
C TYR A 265 -6.14 -3.10 -15.56
N ALA A 266 -7.08 -3.80 -16.22
CA ALA A 266 -8.27 -3.19 -16.77
C ALA A 266 -9.21 -2.64 -15.67
N ALA A 267 -9.42 -3.38 -14.56
CA ALA A 267 -10.20 -2.91 -13.42
C ALA A 267 -9.57 -1.68 -12.77
N ARG A 268 -8.26 -1.74 -12.46
CA ARG A 268 -7.49 -0.58 -11.98
C ARG A 268 -7.67 0.65 -12.86
N LYS A 269 -7.56 0.48 -14.18
CA LYS A 269 -7.73 1.59 -15.14
C LYS A 269 -9.12 2.20 -15.04
N ARG A 270 -10.18 1.38 -14.99
CA ARG A 270 -11.56 1.89 -14.90
C ARG A 270 -11.82 2.70 -13.63
N VAL A 271 -11.30 2.25 -12.48
CA VAL A 271 -11.41 3.01 -11.22
C VAL A 271 -10.65 4.33 -11.31
N LEU A 272 -9.42 4.32 -11.83
CA LEU A 272 -8.66 5.55 -12.02
C LEU A 272 -9.33 6.52 -13.00
N ASP A 273 -9.87 6.02 -14.12
CA ASP A 273 -10.60 6.83 -15.09
C ASP A 273 -11.85 7.47 -14.47
N ALA A 274 -12.55 6.73 -13.59
CA ALA A 274 -13.72 7.25 -12.86
C ALA A 274 -13.35 8.38 -11.89
N VAL A 275 -12.24 8.24 -11.15
CA VAL A 275 -11.71 9.32 -10.30
C VAL A 275 -11.34 10.54 -11.15
N LYS A 276 -10.69 10.35 -12.30
CA LYS A 276 -10.38 11.45 -13.22
C LYS A 276 -11.64 12.18 -13.71
N LEU A 277 -12.66 11.41 -14.11
CA LEU A 277 -13.94 11.96 -14.58
C LEU A 277 -14.63 12.78 -13.48
N TRP A 278 -14.68 12.26 -12.26
CA TRP A 278 -15.23 12.96 -11.11
C TRP A 278 -14.47 14.26 -10.80
N GLN A 279 -13.14 14.21 -10.72
CA GLN A 279 -12.34 15.41 -10.47
C GLN A 279 -12.47 16.45 -11.58
N GLN A 280 -12.58 16.01 -12.83
CA GLN A 280 -12.85 16.91 -13.95
C GLN A 280 -14.23 17.57 -13.79
N HIS A 281 -15.27 16.77 -13.54
CA HIS A 281 -16.61 17.28 -13.29
C HIS A 281 -16.61 18.30 -12.14
N ALA A 282 -15.90 18.00 -11.06
CA ALA A 282 -15.82 18.89 -9.91
C ALA A 282 -15.14 20.22 -10.26
N ARG A 283 -14.02 20.21 -10.99
CA ARG A 283 -13.39 21.45 -11.47
C ARG A 283 -14.29 22.27 -12.40
N ASP A 284 -15.05 21.60 -13.26
CA ASP A 284 -15.87 22.27 -14.28
C ASP A 284 -17.14 22.91 -13.69
N HIS A 285 -17.63 22.44 -12.54
CA HIS A 285 -18.92 22.87 -11.96
C HIS A 285 -18.81 23.52 -10.58
N PHE A 286 -17.68 23.38 -9.90
CA PHE A 286 -17.46 23.99 -8.60
C PHE A 286 -17.54 25.52 -8.66
N ASP A 287 -18.22 26.09 -7.68
CA ASP A 287 -18.31 27.52 -7.43
C ASP A 287 -18.26 27.75 -5.92
N ASP A 288 -17.62 28.84 -5.48
CA ASP A 288 -17.44 29.16 -4.06
C ASP A 288 -18.77 29.30 -3.30
N SER A 289 -19.87 29.63 -3.99
CA SER A 289 -21.20 29.68 -3.37
C SER A 289 -21.79 28.31 -3.00
N ALA A 290 -21.22 27.22 -3.52
CA ALA A 290 -21.62 25.85 -3.20
C ALA A 290 -21.00 25.34 -1.88
N ILE A 291 -20.05 26.08 -1.30
CA ILE A 291 -19.39 25.69 -0.05
C ILE A 291 -20.37 25.77 1.11
N GLY A 292 -20.58 24.63 1.77
CA GLY A 292 -21.38 24.50 2.98
C GLY A 292 -20.73 25.13 4.21
N ALA A 293 -21.48 25.22 5.30
CA ALA A 293 -20.98 25.77 6.57
C ALA A 293 -19.83 24.95 7.19
N ASP A 294 -19.69 23.69 6.79
CA ASP A 294 -18.62 22.76 7.17
C ASP A 294 -17.41 22.83 6.22
N GLY A 295 -17.45 23.63 5.15
CA GLY A 295 -16.38 23.81 4.17
C GLY A 295 -16.44 22.86 2.98
N ASP A 296 -17.34 21.89 3.03
CA ASP A 296 -17.52 20.84 2.02
C ASP A 296 -18.50 21.30 0.94
N ASP A 297 -18.53 20.61 -0.21
CA ASP A 297 -19.39 20.98 -1.33
C ASP A 297 -19.90 19.74 -2.10
N PRO A 298 -20.98 19.86 -2.89
CA PRO A 298 -21.54 18.70 -3.60
C PRO A 298 -20.62 18.09 -4.66
N PHE A 299 -19.66 18.84 -5.20
CA PHE A 299 -18.84 18.44 -6.34
C PHE A 299 -17.58 17.70 -5.92
N TRP A 300 -16.83 18.25 -4.96
CA TRP A 300 -15.66 17.61 -4.36
C TRP A 300 -16.00 16.71 -3.18
N GLY A 301 -17.21 16.83 -2.64
CA GLY A 301 -17.56 16.22 -1.36
C GLY A 301 -16.76 16.89 -0.24
N SER A 302 -15.90 16.11 0.39
CA SER A 302 -15.01 16.60 1.44
C SER A 302 -13.98 17.58 0.87
N SER A 303 -13.90 18.75 1.47
CA SER A 303 -12.97 19.85 1.16
C SER A 303 -11.52 19.41 1.02
N VAL A 304 -11.12 18.34 1.72
CA VAL A 304 -9.79 17.74 1.61
C VAL A 304 -9.39 17.43 0.15
N PHE A 305 -10.31 16.99 -0.72
CA PHE A 305 -9.97 16.70 -2.12
C PHE A 305 -9.73 17.97 -2.93
N ARG A 306 -10.50 19.03 -2.69
CA ARG A 306 -10.27 20.35 -3.28
C ARG A 306 -8.94 20.94 -2.81
N GLU A 307 -8.68 20.92 -1.51
CA GLU A 307 -7.43 21.40 -0.91
C GLU A 307 -6.20 20.62 -1.42
N ARG A 308 -6.35 19.31 -1.61
CA ARG A 308 -5.29 18.45 -2.17
C ARG A 308 -4.98 18.77 -3.62
N GLN A 309 -5.98 19.16 -4.43
CA GLN A 309 -5.72 19.60 -5.81
C GLN A 309 -4.77 20.80 -5.82
N ASP A 310 -5.08 21.84 -5.06
CA ASP A 310 -4.24 23.04 -4.96
C ASP A 310 -2.84 22.69 -4.44
N MET A 311 -2.78 21.91 -3.36
CA MET A 311 -1.53 21.49 -2.73
C MET A 311 -0.62 20.71 -3.70
N PHE A 312 -1.17 19.75 -4.44
CA PHE A 312 -0.37 18.93 -5.35
C PHE A 312 0.01 19.66 -6.64
N LEU A 313 -0.81 20.58 -7.16
CA LEU A 313 -0.46 21.35 -8.35
C LEU A 313 0.75 22.27 -8.14
N GLU A 314 1.05 22.64 -6.90
CA GLU A 314 2.28 23.38 -6.54
C GLU A 314 3.55 22.49 -6.55
N MET A 315 3.39 21.16 -6.53
CA MET A 315 4.50 20.21 -6.41
C MET A 315 5.11 19.85 -7.76
N ASP A 316 6.43 19.61 -7.74
CA ASP A 316 7.12 19.18 -8.94
C ASP A 316 6.65 17.82 -9.43
N GLY A 317 6.24 17.77 -10.69
CA GLY A 317 5.88 16.53 -11.37
C GLY A 317 4.43 16.10 -11.20
N PHE A 318 3.63 16.82 -10.42
CA PHE A 318 2.19 16.60 -10.29
C PHE A 318 1.43 17.39 -11.36
N ASP A 319 0.49 16.69 -11.99
CA ASP A 319 -0.55 17.20 -12.87
C ASP A 319 -1.89 16.55 -12.45
N TYR A 320 -2.99 16.89 -13.12
CA TYR A 320 -4.29 16.31 -12.79
C TYR A 320 -4.33 14.78 -12.85
N ASP A 321 -3.54 14.16 -13.72
CA ASP A 321 -3.44 12.71 -13.82
C ASP A 321 -2.74 12.09 -12.61
N ALA A 322 -1.65 12.71 -12.15
CA ALA A 322 -0.96 12.30 -10.95
C ALA A 322 -1.82 12.49 -9.69
N ILE A 323 -2.58 13.59 -9.62
CA ILE A 323 -3.48 13.86 -8.50
C ILE A 323 -4.59 12.83 -8.43
N ALA A 324 -5.21 12.48 -9.57
CA ALA A 324 -6.22 11.43 -9.62
C ALA A 324 -5.68 10.07 -9.11
N SER A 325 -4.42 9.73 -9.41
CA SER A 325 -3.80 8.52 -8.85
C SER A 325 -3.54 8.61 -7.34
N ALA A 326 -3.14 9.78 -6.83
CA ALA A 326 -2.93 9.98 -5.41
C ALA A 326 -4.26 9.93 -4.63
N ASP A 327 -5.32 10.53 -5.18
CA ASP A 327 -6.65 10.55 -4.59
C ASP A 327 -7.37 9.21 -4.73
N PHE A 328 -7.12 8.45 -5.79
CA PHE A 328 -7.55 7.05 -5.84
C PHE A 328 -6.97 6.26 -4.66
N GLY A 329 -5.68 6.44 -4.36
CA GLY A 329 -5.07 5.86 -3.16
C GLY A 329 -5.74 6.31 -1.86
N ALA A 330 -6.10 7.59 -1.74
CA ALA A 330 -6.75 8.15 -0.56
C ALA A 330 -8.22 7.68 -0.39
N ILE A 331 -8.96 7.49 -1.48
CA ILE A 331 -10.33 6.97 -1.46
C ILE A 331 -10.36 5.49 -1.05
N TRP A 332 -9.34 4.71 -1.44
CA TRP A 332 -9.26 3.29 -1.12
C TRP A 332 -8.81 3.01 0.33
N ALA A 333 -7.94 3.86 0.90
CA ALA A 333 -7.27 3.62 2.18
C ALA A 333 -8.19 3.78 3.40
#